data_AF-A0A9P4GPJ0-F1
#
_entry.id   AF-A0A9P4GPJ0-F1
#
_cell.length_a   1.000
_cell.length_b   1.000
_cell.length_c   1.000
_cell.angle_alpha   90.00
_cell.angle_beta   90.00
_cell.angle_gamma   90.00
#
_symmetry.space_group_name_H-M   'P 1'
#
loop_
_entity.id
_entity.type
_entity.pdbx_description
1 polymer ?
#
loop_
_entity_poly.entity_id
_entity_poly.type
_entity_poly.pdbx_seq_one_letter_code
_entity_poly.pdbx_strand_id
1 'polypeptide(L)'
;VEHASSGRAVCQQASCKRHGIKIATGELRIGTHKLFDRDGESRWYYAWRHWGCATTQQIKGLKETTNNDPTNAPGYDRISTESQEQVRLAFENGGPVDKEFKGIRGDLAKAAPRYAQEYLNADGYQVDVPTRAAACRGADCLSKGIKVTKGELRFGISVPFDGEHGSWVYKHWKCMSPYDLKSAKEHYEQDSFGGLENIRAEYKQVVEQTFKEGKIVEPPTLQSEAPAAKPRKPRTK
;
A
#
# COMPACT_ATOMS: atom_id res chain seq x y z
N VAL A 1 7.76 -10.71 6.98
CA VAL A 1 8.54 -11.31 5.87
C VAL A 1 7.57 -11.72 4.76
N GLU A 2 8.00 -11.69 3.50
CA GLU A 2 7.16 -12.17 2.40
C GLU A 2 7.97 -12.49 1.14
N HIS A 3 7.38 -13.25 0.23
CA HIS A 3 7.79 -13.29 -1.17
C HIS A 3 7.30 -12.03 -1.88
N ALA A 4 8.21 -11.33 -2.55
CA ALA A 4 7.94 -10.01 -3.09
C ALA A 4 6.82 -10.03 -4.14
N SER A 5 5.67 -9.46 -3.82
CA SER A 5 4.53 -9.38 -4.75
C SER A 5 4.79 -8.60 -6.05
N SER A 6 5.86 -7.80 -6.11
CA SER A 6 6.30 -7.16 -7.34
C SER A 6 7.76 -6.71 -7.27
N GLY A 7 8.41 -6.65 -8.44
CA GLY A 7 9.79 -6.23 -8.64
C GLY A 7 10.05 -4.71 -8.58
N ARG A 8 9.19 -3.95 -7.88
CA ARG A 8 9.26 -2.47 -7.86
C ARG A 8 10.02 -1.90 -6.66
N ALA A 9 10.13 -2.66 -5.58
CA ALA A 9 10.76 -2.19 -4.36
C ALA A 9 12.28 -2.11 -4.55
N VAL A 10 12.87 -0.97 -4.17
CA VAL A 10 14.34 -0.81 -4.08
C VAL A 10 14.77 -1.23 -2.68
N CYS A 11 15.80 -2.07 -2.60
CA CYS A 11 16.35 -2.48 -1.31
C CYS A 11 16.91 -1.27 -0.54
N GLN A 12 16.53 -1.14 0.74
CA GLN A 12 16.92 -0.02 1.61
C GLN A 12 18.28 -0.22 2.31
N GLN A 13 19.07 -1.23 1.92
CA GLN A 13 20.47 -1.33 2.33
C GLN A 13 21.28 -0.26 1.56
N ALA A 14 22.22 0.42 2.21
CA ALA A 14 22.86 1.62 1.67
C ALA A 14 23.51 1.45 0.29
N SER A 15 24.26 0.36 0.09
CA SER A 15 24.89 0.02 -1.20
C SER A 15 23.83 -0.31 -2.25
N CYS A 16 22.88 -1.20 -1.96
CA CYS A 16 21.82 -1.57 -2.90
C CYS A 16 20.96 -0.36 -3.29
N LYS A 17 20.61 0.49 -2.32
CA LYS A 17 19.84 1.72 -2.52
C LYS A 17 20.58 2.70 -3.41
N ARG A 18 21.89 2.91 -3.17
CA ARG A 18 22.74 3.80 -3.99
C ARG A 18 22.80 3.35 -5.45
N HIS A 19 22.87 2.04 -5.68
CA HIS A 19 22.90 1.46 -7.02
C HIS A 19 21.50 1.18 -7.61
N GLY A 20 20.42 1.54 -6.90
CA GLY A 20 19.05 1.32 -7.36
C GLY A 20 18.66 -0.16 -7.54
N ILE A 21 19.33 -1.07 -6.81
CA ILE A 21 19.09 -2.51 -6.93
C ILE A 21 17.69 -2.83 -6.39
N LYS A 22 16.85 -3.38 -7.29
CA LYS A 22 15.49 -3.77 -6.96
C LYS A 22 15.46 -5.19 -6.38
N ILE A 23 14.44 -5.44 -5.59
CA ILE A 23 14.07 -6.78 -5.12
C ILE A 23 13.19 -7.40 -6.21
N ALA A 24 13.53 -8.58 -6.71
CA ALA A 24 12.81 -9.22 -7.80
C ALA A 24 11.41 -9.68 -7.36
N THR A 25 10.46 -9.80 -8.30
CA THR A 25 9.16 -10.42 -8.01
C THR A 25 9.38 -11.86 -7.55
N GLY A 26 8.72 -12.26 -6.46
CA GLY A 26 8.85 -13.58 -5.84
C GLY A 26 10.06 -13.74 -4.93
N GLU A 27 11.00 -12.79 -4.88
CA GLU A 27 12.17 -12.87 -4.00
C GLU A 27 11.77 -12.70 -2.51
N LEU A 28 12.38 -13.50 -1.64
CA LEU A 28 12.21 -13.37 -0.19
C LEU A 28 12.73 -12.00 0.27
N ARG A 29 11.88 -11.26 0.98
CA ARG A 29 12.21 -9.94 1.52
C ARG A 29 11.74 -9.75 2.95
N ILE A 30 12.45 -8.87 3.65
CA ILE A 30 12.07 -8.37 4.96
C ILE A 30 11.74 -6.88 4.88
N GLY A 31 10.68 -6.47 5.56
CA GLY A 31 10.24 -5.09 5.64
C GLY A 31 10.23 -4.63 7.09
N THR A 32 10.61 -3.38 7.30
CA THR A 32 10.44 -2.69 8.58
C THR A 32 9.46 -1.55 8.36
N HIS A 33 8.44 -1.44 9.23
CA HIS A 33 7.56 -0.27 9.25
C HIS A 33 8.37 0.96 9.60
N LYS A 34 8.26 2.01 8.79
CA LYS A 34 8.88 3.30 9.04
C LYS A 34 7.87 4.40 8.82
N LEU A 35 7.86 5.35 9.73
CA LEU A 35 7.17 6.61 9.54
C LEU A 35 8.01 7.46 8.57
N PHE A 36 7.39 7.88 7.48
CA PHE A 36 7.84 9.00 6.69
C PHE A 36 7.16 10.23 7.27
N ASP A 37 7.95 11.13 7.85
CA ASP A 37 7.46 12.39 8.39
C ASP A 37 8.29 13.52 7.78
N ARG A 38 7.66 14.31 6.91
CA ARG A 38 8.29 15.45 6.24
C ARG A 38 7.23 16.42 5.75
N ASP A 39 7.49 17.71 5.89
CA ASP A 39 6.68 18.79 5.30
C ASP A 39 5.19 18.74 5.73
N GLY A 40 4.92 18.29 6.96
CA GLY A 40 3.55 18.14 7.49
C GLY A 40 2.81 16.88 7.01
N GLU A 41 3.43 16.04 6.18
CA GLU A 41 2.88 14.76 5.75
C GLU A 41 3.52 13.61 6.54
N SER A 42 2.71 12.97 7.39
CA SER A 42 3.08 11.74 8.09
C SER A 42 2.41 10.54 7.45
N ARG A 43 3.20 9.55 7.00
CA ARG A 43 2.69 8.27 6.49
C ARG A 43 3.61 7.11 6.81
N TRP A 44 3.01 5.97 7.15
CA TRP A 44 3.76 4.73 7.32
C TRP A 44 4.06 4.08 5.97
N TYR A 45 5.26 3.51 5.86
CA TYR A 45 5.64 2.70 4.72
C TYR A 45 6.58 1.57 5.13
N TYR A 46 6.61 0.50 4.34
CA TYR A 46 7.58 -0.57 4.51
C TYR A 46 8.91 -0.21 3.83
N ALA A 47 9.97 -0.13 4.64
CA ALA A 47 11.34 -0.07 4.17
C ALA A 47 11.85 -1.49 3.84
N TRP A 48 11.64 -1.94 2.60
CA TRP A 48 12.01 -3.28 2.16
C TRP A 48 13.51 -3.48 1.96
N ARG A 49 14.03 -4.67 2.29
CA ARG A 49 15.37 -5.14 1.94
C ARG A 49 15.32 -6.55 1.37
N HIS A 50 16.32 -6.88 0.53
CA HIS A 50 16.61 -8.28 0.21
C HIS A 50 16.81 -9.07 1.50
N TRP A 51 16.46 -10.35 1.51
CA TRP A 51 16.66 -11.21 2.68
C TRP A 51 18.11 -11.17 3.18
N GLY A 52 19.09 -11.43 2.32
CA GLY A 52 20.52 -11.37 2.68
C GLY A 52 21.04 -9.98 3.08
N CYS A 53 20.26 -8.92 2.86
CA CYS A 53 20.57 -7.54 3.29
C CYS A 53 19.94 -7.17 4.64
N ALA A 54 19.22 -8.09 5.29
CA ALA A 54 18.66 -7.85 6.62
C ALA A 54 19.78 -7.63 7.64
N THR A 55 19.62 -6.64 8.52
CA THR A 55 20.58 -6.41 9.60
C THR A 55 20.25 -7.24 10.83
N THR A 56 21.27 -7.48 11.66
CA THR A 56 21.10 -8.06 13.00
C THR A 56 20.04 -7.32 13.82
N GLN A 57 19.99 -5.98 13.74
CA GLN A 57 18.95 -5.20 14.42
C GLN A 57 17.53 -5.48 13.88
N GLN A 58 17.36 -5.71 12.57
CA GLN A 58 16.05 -6.07 12.01
C GLN A 58 15.61 -7.45 12.48
N ILE A 59 16.54 -8.41 12.56
CA ILE A 59 16.25 -9.74 13.08
C ILE A 59 15.97 -9.68 14.58
N LYS A 60 16.74 -8.92 15.36
CA LYS A 60 16.50 -8.70 16.80
C LYS A 60 15.10 -8.13 17.05
N GLY A 61 14.72 -7.06 16.35
CA GLY A 61 13.37 -6.48 16.48
C GLY A 61 12.28 -7.46 16.05
N LEU A 62 12.51 -8.24 14.99
CA LEU A 62 11.56 -9.28 14.58
C LEU A 62 11.38 -10.33 15.69
N LYS A 63 12.47 -10.81 16.30
CA LYS A 63 12.42 -11.73 17.46
C LYS A 63 11.64 -11.14 18.63
N GLU A 64 11.87 -9.86 18.96
CA GLU A 64 11.14 -9.18 20.04
C GLU A 64 9.63 -9.13 19.77
N THR A 65 9.23 -8.78 18.54
CA THR A 65 7.79 -8.68 18.17
C THR A 65 7.07 -10.03 18.09
N THR A 66 7.82 -11.14 18.02
CA THR A 66 7.24 -12.48 17.83
C THR A 66 7.45 -13.39 19.04
N ASN A 67 7.86 -12.82 20.19
CA ASN A 67 8.24 -13.58 21.39
C ASN A 67 9.29 -14.67 21.10
N ASN A 68 10.25 -14.34 20.23
CA ASN A 68 11.33 -15.21 19.79
C ASN A 68 10.89 -16.47 19.03
N ASP A 69 9.62 -16.57 18.63
CA ASP A 69 9.10 -17.66 17.81
C ASP A 69 9.09 -17.23 16.32
N PRO A 70 9.84 -17.90 15.42
CA PRO A 70 9.85 -17.55 14.01
C PRO A 70 8.50 -17.79 13.31
N THR A 71 7.68 -18.72 13.80
CA THR A 71 6.36 -19.03 13.20
C THR A 71 5.35 -17.91 13.38
N ASN A 72 5.54 -17.08 14.43
CA ASN A 72 4.75 -15.88 14.69
C ASN A 72 5.18 -14.68 13.84
N ALA A 73 6.25 -14.80 13.03
CA ALA A 73 6.67 -13.70 12.17
C ALA A 73 5.59 -13.35 11.12
N PRO A 74 5.21 -12.07 10.95
CA PRO A 74 4.17 -11.69 10.01
C PRO A 74 4.47 -12.18 8.59
N GLY A 75 3.61 -13.05 8.05
CA GLY A 75 3.72 -13.64 6.71
C GLY A 75 4.56 -14.92 6.60
N TYR A 76 5.03 -15.50 7.73
CA TYR A 76 5.78 -16.76 7.75
C TYR A 76 5.02 -17.95 7.15
N ASP A 77 3.72 -18.03 7.43
CA ASP A 77 2.79 -19.05 6.92
C ASP A 77 2.59 -18.99 5.40
N ARG A 78 2.95 -17.88 4.75
CA ARG A 78 2.70 -17.61 3.31
C ARG A 78 3.97 -17.64 2.45
N ILE A 79 5.13 -17.91 3.04
CA ILE A 79 6.39 -18.09 2.31
C ILE A 79 6.68 -19.58 2.10
N SER A 80 7.65 -19.90 1.25
CA SER A 80 7.98 -21.30 0.97
C SER A 80 8.68 -21.96 2.16
N THR A 81 8.64 -23.29 2.23
CA THR A 81 9.32 -24.07 3.27
C THR A 81 10.81 -23.76 3.36
N GLU A 82 11.49 -23.55 2.22
CA GLU A 82 12.91 -23.17 2.21
C GLU A 82 13.12 -21.76 2.78
N SER A 83 12.17 -20.86 2.54
CA SER A 83 12.22 -19.50 3.08
C SER A 83 11.89 -19.44 4.57
N GLN A 84 10.98 -20.31 5.03
CA GLN A 84 10.69 -20.52 6.45
C GLN A 84 11.94 -20.98 7.19
N GLU A 85 12.66 -21.94 6.62
CA GLU A 85 13.92 -22.41 7.19
C GLU A 85 14.97 -21.30 7.29
N GLN A 86 15.07 -20.43 6.29
CA GLN A 86 15.96 -19.27 6.34
C GLN A 86 15.60 -18.33 7.49
N VAL A 87 14.31 -18.07 7.72
CA VAL A 87 13.84 -17.26 8.85
C VAL A 87 14.19 -17.92 10.19
N ARG A 88 13.96 -19.23 10.32
CA ARG A 88 14.31 -20.02 11.51
C ARG A 88 15.81 -19.92 11.80
N LEU A 89 16.67 -20.17 10.81
CA LEU A 89 18.12 -20.05 10.92
C LEU A 89 18.55 -18.64 11.31
N ALA A 90 17.89 -17.60 10.77
CA ALA A 90 18.22 -16.23 11.13
C ALA A 90 17.85 -15.89 12.58
N PHE A 91 16.77 -16.47 13.12
CA PHE A 91 16.42 -16.31 14.53
C PHE A 91 17.49 -16.90 15.45
N GLU A 92 18.00 -18.09 15.11
CA GLU A 92 19.06 -18.77 15.86
C GLU A 92 20.38 -18.00 15.82
N ASN A 93 20.77 -17.52 14.63
CA ASN A 93 22.08 -16.91 14.40
C ASN A 93 22.09 -15.37 14.53
N GLY A 94 20.93 -14.75 14.77
CA GLY A 94 20.80 -13.29 14.86
C GLY A 94 20.96 -12.56 13.52
N GLY A 95 20.86 -13.24 12.39
CA GLY A 95 21.08 -12.67 11.05
C GLY A 95 20.90 -13.71 9.94
N PRO A 96 20.64 -13.30 8.68
CA PRO A 96 20.63 -14.23 7.55
C PRO A 96 21.96 -14.99 7.46
N VAL A 97 21.90 -16.32 7.51
CA VAL A 97 23.06 -17.21 7.41
C VAL A 97 23.50 -17.31 5.95
N ASP A 98 22.58 -17.66 5.06
CA ASP A 98 22.81 -17.62 3.62
C ASP A 98 22.38 -16.24 3.07
N LYS A 99 23.37 -15.38 2.83
CA LYS A 99 23.15 -14.03 2.28
C LYS A 99 22.90 -14.05 0.77
N GLU A 100 23.26 -15.13 0.09
CA GLU A 100 23.01 -15.28 -1.34
C GLU A 100 21.64 -15.87 -1.63
N PHE A 101 21.00 -16.51 -0.63
CA PHE A 101 19.63 -16.98 -0.73
C PHE A 101 18.66 -15.88 -1.16
N LYS A 102 18.06 -16.07 -2.34
CA LYS A 102 17.03 -15.17 -2.88
C LYS A 102 15.62 -15.68 -2.62
N GLY A 103 15.43 -17.00 -2.57
CA GLY A 103 14.11 -17.61 -2.38
C GLY A 103 13.08 -17.20 -3.44
N ILE A 104 13.46 -17.00 -4.70
CA ILE A 104 12.53 -16.50 -5.73
C ILE A 104 11.43 -17.53 -6.01
N ARG A 105 10.20 -17.23 -5.58
CA ARG A 105 9.00 -18.05 -5.78
C ARG A 105 7.90 -17.23 -6.45
N GLY A 106 7.83 -17.31 -7.78
CA GLY A 106 6.83 -16.58 -8.58
C GLY A 106 5.39 -17.01 -8.28
N ASP A 107 5.19 -18.28 -7.96
CA ASP A 107 3.90 -18.86 -7.55
C ASP A 107 3.40 -18.31 -6.21
N LEU A 108 4.33 -17.90 -5.34
CA LEU A 108 4.05 -17.28 -4.05
C LEU A 108 4.19 -15.76 -4.07
N ALA A 109 4.53 -15.17 -5.22
CA ALA A 109 4.60 -13.72 -5.44
C ALA A 109 3.20 -13.07 -5.54
N LYS A 110 2.27 -13.51 -4.71
CA LYS A 110 0.91 -13.01 -4.67
C LYS A 110 0.90 -11.72 -3.85
N ALA A 111 0.19 -10.70 -4.35
CA ALA A 111 -0.19 -9.61 -3.46
C ALA A 111 -0.99 -10.20 -2.30
N ALA A 112 -0.80 -9.66 -1.08
CA ALA A 112 -1.66 -10.02 0.05
C ALA A 112 -3.13 -10.03 -0.41
N PRO A 113 -3.92 -11.05 -0.04
CA PRO A 113 -5.29 -11.19 -0.51
C PRO A 113 -6.00 -9.86 -0.33
N ARG A 114 -6.42 -9.28 -1.45
CA ARG A 114 -7.16 -8.04 -1.44
C ARG A 114 -8.59 -8.45 -1.15
N TYR A 115 -8.99 -8.38 0.11
CA TYR A 115 -10.39 -8.57 0.47
C TYR A 115 -11.16 -7.34 0.00
N ALA A 116 -12.14 -7.56 -0.86
CA ALA A 116 -13.25 -6.63 -1.02
C ALA A 116 -14.13 -6.85 0.20
N GLN A 117 -13.81 -6.16 1.28
CA GLN A 117 -14.60 -6.19 2.50
C GLN A 117 -15.13 -4.80 2.78
N GLU A 118 -16.26 -4.76 3.47
CA GLU A 118 -16.76 -3.54 4.06
C GLU A 118 -15.84 -3.15 5.22
N TYR A 119 -15.37 -1.90 5.25
CA TYR A 119 -14.44 -1.43 6.27
C TYR A 119 -15.23 -0.83 7.44
N LEU A 120 -15.74 -1.70 8.31
CA LEU A 120 -16.59 -1.30 9.45
C LEU A 120 -15.82 -0.61 10.58
N ASN A 121 -14.50 -0.72 10.59
CA ASN A 121 -13.60 -0.15 11.59
C ASN A 121 -12.89 1.11 11.09
N ALA A 122 -13.41 1.77 10.06
CA ALA A 122 -12.81 2.99 9.54
C ALA A 122 -12.85 4.13 10.56
N ASP A 123 -11.75 4.88 10.66
CA ASP A 123 -11.60 6.02 11.58
C ASP A 123 -11.57 7.38 10.85
N GLY A 124 -11.63 7.37 9.52
CA GLY A 124 -11.66 8.58 8.71
C GLY A 124 -12.00 8.32 7.25
N TYR A 125 -12.50 9.36 6.60
CA TYR A 125 -12.91 9.34 5.19
C TYR A 125 -12.38 10.57 4.47
N GLN A 126 -12.02 10.40 3.20
CA GLN A 126 -11.54 11.51 2.38
C GLN A 126 -11.92 11.35 0.91
N VAL A 127 -11.81 12.45 0.18
CA VAL A 127 -11.79 12.48 -1.28
C VAL A 127 -10.46 13.01 -1.78
N ASP A 128 -9.94 12.44 -2.86
CA ASP A 128 -8.77 12.99 -3.54
C ASP A 128 -8.71 12.58 -5.03
N VAL A 129 -7.67 13.05 -5.72
CA VAL A 129 -7.36 12.68 -7.10
C VAL A 129 -5.99 12.00 -7.12
N PRO A 130 -5.86 10.75 -7.61
CA PRO A 130 -4.64 10.00 -7.52
C PRO A 130 -3.56 10.60 -8.41
N THR A 131 -2.35 10.79 -7.85
CA THR A 131 -1.15 11.14 -8.63
C THR A 131 -0.53 9.92 -9.30
N ARG A 132 -0.83 8.71 -8.81
CA ARG A 132 -0.45 7.40 -9.35
C ARG A 132 -1.62 6.44 -9.22
N ALA A 133 -1.74 5.51 -10.16
CA ALA A 133 -2.84 4.55 -10.16
C ALA A 133 -2.91 3.76 -8.84
N ALA A 134 -4.10 3.67 -8.26
CA ALA A 134 -4.38 2.96 -7.02
C ALA A 134 -5.31 1.77 -7.27
N ALA A 135 -5.16 0.70 -6.48
CA ALA A 135 -6.09 -0.42 -6.55
C ALA A 135 -7.43 -0.01 -5.94
N CYS A 136 -8.53 -0.20 -6.68
CA CYS A 136 -9.88 -0.05 -6.13
C CYS A 136 -10.23 -1.25 -5.25
N ARG A 137 -10.85 -1.00 -4.09
CA ARG A 137 -11.32 -2.01 -3.15
C ARG A 137 -12.81 -2.37 -3.28
N GLY A 138 -13.52 -1.82 -4.27
CA GLY A 138 -14.88 -2.26 -4.61
C GLY A 138 -14.87 -3.66 -5.21
N ALA A 139 -15.84 -4.51 -4.85
CA ALA A 139 -15.85 -5.95 -5.18
C ALA A 139 -15.61 -6.26 -6.67
N ASP A 140 -16.34 -5.61 -7.56
CA ASP A 140 -16.22 -5.82 -9.02
C ASP A 140 -14.90 -5.33 -9.59
N CYS A 141 -14.44 -4.15 -9.16
CA CYS A 141 -13.18 -3.61 -9.63
C CYS A 141 -12.00 -4.43 -9.11
N LEU A 142 -12.10 -4.91 -7.87
CA LEU A 142 -11.04 -5.65 -7.24
C LEU A 142 -10.84 -7.04 -7.87
N SER A 143 -11.94 -7.76 -8.13
CA SER A 143 -11.90 -9.07 -8.80
C SER A 143 -11.32 -8.97 -10.22
N LYS A 144 -11.60 -7.87 -10.93
CA LYS A 144 -11.08 -7.58 -12.28
C LYS A 144 -9.72 -6.87 -12.28
N GLY A 145 -9.17 -6.54 -11.11
CA GLY A 145 -7.91 -5.81 -10.99
C GLY A 145 -7.93 -4.39 -11.54
N ILE A 146 -9.12 -3.79 -11.70
CA ILE A 146 -9.32 -2.44 -12.19
C ILE A 146 -8.79 -1.44 -11.16
N LYS A 147 -8.08 -0.42 -11.66
CA LYS A 147 -7.43 0.61 -10.84
C LYS A 147 -8.14 1.94 -11.02
N VAL A 148 -8.07 2.77 -9.98
CA VAL A 148 -8.35 4.19 -10.07
C VAL A 148 -7.13 4.85 -10.72
N THR A 149 -7.31 5.49 -11.87
CA THR A 149 -6.22 6.07 -12.67
C THR A 149 -6.04 7.57 -12.43
N LYS A 150 -4.90 8.12 -12.88
CA LYS A 150 -4.53 9.52 -12.61
C LYS A 150 -5.61 10.47 -13.15
N GLY A 151 -6.05 11.39 -12.32
CA GLY A 151 -7.07 12.39 -12.69
C GLY A 151 -8.50 11.99 -12.33
N GLU A 152 -8.76 10.73 -11.99
CA GLU A 152 -10.10 10.28 -11.56
C GLU A 152 -10.40 10.68 -10.11
N LEU A 153 -11.66 10.98 -9.81
CA LEU A 153 -12.10 11.16 -8.42
C LEU A 153 -12.11 9.80 -7.69
N ARG A 154 -11.52 9.74 -6.50
CA ARG A 154 -11.51 8.52 -5.68
C ARG A 154 -11.92 8.79 -4.24
N PHE A 155 -12.51 7.76 -3.66
CA PHE A 155 -12.92 7.72 -2.27
C PHE A 155 -11.84 7.02 -1.44
N GLY A 156 -11.41 7.64 -0.36
CA GLY A 156 -10.44 7.11 0.59
C GLY A 156 -11.08 6.78 1.93
N ILE A 157 -10.72 5.63 2.48
CA ILE A 157 -11.14 5.15 3.80
C ILE A 157 -9.85 4.91 4.61
N SER A 158 -9.75 5.51 5.78
CA SER A 158 -8.66 5.28 6.72
C SER A 158 -9.02 4.07 7.58
N VAL A 159 -8.12 3.08 7.63
CA VAL A 159 -8.31 1.84 8.39
C VAL A 159 -7.19 1.70 9.42
N PRO A 160 -7.48 1.70 10.73
CA PRO A 160 -6.48 1.54 11.77
C PRO A 160 -5.89 0.14 11.75
N PHE A 161 -4.59 0.01 12.00
CA PHE A 161 -3.89 -1.29 12.06
C PHE A 161 -3.25 -1.59 13.42
N ASP A 162 -3.03 -0.60 14.27
CA ASP A 162 -2.48 -0.76 15.62
C ASP A 162 -3.16 0.14 16.68
N GLY A 163 -4.31 0.73 16.35
CA GLY A 163 -5.10 1.59 17.24
C GLY A 163 -4.65 3.05 17.30
N GLU A 164 -3.42 3.34 16.91
CA GLU A 164 -2.89 4.72 16.81
C GLU A 164 -2.70 5.16 15.36
N HIS A 165 -2.51 4.21 14.44
CA HIS A 165 -2.14 4.49 13.06
C HIS A 165 -3.09 3.84 12.05
N GLY A 166 -3.43 4.62 11.02
CA GLY A 166 -4.29 4.24 9.90
C GLY A 166 -3.54 4.04 8.58
N SER A 167 -4.10 3.20 7.71
CA SER A 167 -3.70 3.09 6.30
C SER A 167 -4.88 3.41 5.39
N TRP A 168 -4.64 4.23 4.37
CA TRP A 168 -5.65 4.55 3.38
C TRP A 168 -5.90 3.39 2.40
N VAL A 169 -7.16 3.01 2.29
CA VAL A 169 -7.68 2.14 1.23
C VAL A 169 -8.57 2.95 0.31
N TYR A 170 -8.53 2.65 -0.99
CA TYR A 170 -9.20 3.49 -1.99
C TYR A 170 -10.25 2.69 -2.78
N LYS A 171 -11.36 3.34 -3.10
CA LYS A 171 -12.38 2.88 -4.04
C LYS A 171 -12.53 3.93 -5.15
N HIS A 172 -12.97 3.54 -6.34
CA HIS A 172 -13.54 4.53 -7.27
C HIS A 172 -14.72 5.21 -6.58
N TRP A 173 -15.01 6.47 -6.92
CA TRP A 173 -16.17 7.18 -6.36
C TRP A 173 -17.47 6.37 -6.53
N LYS A 174 -17.69 5.81 -7.73
CA LYS A 174 -18.83 4.94 -8.05
C LYS A 174 -18.83 3.56 -7.39
N CYS A 175 -17.74 3.18 -6.71
CA CYS A 175 -17.61 1.87 -6.07
C CYS A 175 -17.87 1.93 -4.55
N MET A 176 -18.33 3.06 -4.02
CA MET A 176 -18.84 3.12 -2.66
C MET A 176 -20.03 2.16 -2.51
N SER A 177 -20.02 1.37 -1.44
CA SER A 177 -21.17 0.60 -0.98
C SER A 177 -22.21 1.55 -0.37
N PRO A 178 -23.44 1.07 -0.10
CA PRO A 178 -24.41 1.82 0.68
C PRO A 178 -23.89 2.21 2.09
N TYR A 179 -23.06 1.36 2.70
CA TYR A 179 -22.45 1.65 4.01
C TYR A 179 -21.38 2.73 3.89
N ASP A 180 -20.46 2.61 2.92
CA ASP A 180 -19.45 3.65 2.64
C ASP A 180 -20.10 5.02 2.44
N LEU A 181 -21.17 5.09 1.62
CA LEU A 181 -21.86 6.34 1.32
C LEU A 181 -22.52 6.93 2.57
N LYS A 182 -23.16 6.09 3.39
CA LYS A 182 -23.78 6.53 4.63
C LYS A 182 -22.74 7.11 5.58
N SER A 183 -21.65 6.39 5.84
CA SER A 183 -20.60 6.84 6.76
C SER A 183 -19.85 8.06 6.22
N ALA A 184 -19.51 8.09 4.93
CA ALA A 184 -18.87 9.26 4.31
C ALA A 184 -19.75 10.52 4.42
N LYS A 185 -21.07 10.36 4.24
CA LYS A 185 -22.05 11.45 4.42
C LYS A 185 -22.10 11.93 5.86
N GLU A 186 -22.15 11.03 6.84
CA GLU A 186 -22.12 11.38 8.27
C GLU A 186 -20.85 12.19 8.61
N HIS A 187 -19.69 11.77 8.11
CA HIS A 187 -18.44 12.51 8.28
C HIS A 187 -18.44 13.87 7.58
N TYR A 188 -19.06 13.97 6.40
CA TYR A 188 -19.22 15.23 5.68
C TYR A 188 -20.10 16.22 6.44
N GLU A 189 -21.23 15.76 7.00
CA GLU A 189 -22.13 16.58 7.82
C GLU A 189 -21.48 17.04 9.13
N GLN A 190 -20.51 16.26 9.65
CA GLN A 190 -19.72 16.59 10.84
C GLN A 190 -18.45 17.39 10.53
N ASP A 191 -18.26 17.85 9.28
CA ASP A 191 -17.07 18.59 8.83
C ASP A 191 -15.73 17.85 9.07
N SER A 192 -15.78 16.51 9.07
CA SER A 192 -14.64 15.62 9.28
C SER A 192 -14.25 14.83 8.03
N PHE A 193 -14.90 15.11 6.89
CA PHE A 193 -14.58 14.50 5.60
C PHE A 193 -13.44 15.26 4.90
N GLY A 194 -12.28 14.62 4.77
CA GLY A 194 -11.06 15.29 4.31
C GLY A 194 -10.92 15.44 2.79
N GLY A 195 -10.08 16.40 2.37
CA GLY A 195 -9.57 16.50 1.00
C GLY A 195 -10.42 17.31 0.01
N LEU A 196 -11.57 17.84 0.44
CA LEU A 196 -12.43 18.72 -0.36
C LEU A 196 -11.70 19.99 -0.84
N GLU A 197 -10.76 20.49 -0.04
CA GLU A 197 -9.92 21.64 -0.34
C GLU A 197 -8.95 21.37 -1.51
N ASN A 198 -8.57 20.11 -1.73
CA ASN A 198 -7.50 19.70 -2.65
C ASN A 198 -8.00 19.19 -4.03
N ILE A 199 -9.31 19.27 -4.30
CA ILE A 199 -9.92 18.84 -5.56
C ILE A 199 -10.50 20.01 -6.37
N ARG A 200 -10.71 19.80 -7.67
CA ARG A 200 -11.29 20.81 -8.58
C ARG A 200 -12.76 21.07 -8.27
N ALA A 201 -13.25 22.26 -8.61
CA ALA A 201 -14.62 22.68 -8.32
C ALA A 201 -15.69 21.73 -8.88
N GLU A 202 -15.47 21.18 -10.08
CA GLU A 202 -16.37 20.23 -10.73
C GLU A 202 -16.48 18.93 -9.91
N TYR A 203 -15.39 18.49 -9.29
CA TYR A 203 -15.42 17.35 -8.38
C TYR A 203 -16.03 17.69 -7.03
N LYS A 204 -15.83 18.91 -6.51
CA LYS A 204 -16.52 19.36 -5.28
C LYS A 204 -18.04 19.29 -5.45
N GLN A 205 -18.55 19.77 -6.59
CA GLN A 205 -19.98 19.71 -6.90
C GLN A 205 -20.51 18.27 -6.94
N VAL A 206 -19.75 17.32 -7.51
CA VAL A 206 -20.13 15.90 -7.50
C VAL A 206 -20.20 15.35 -6.08
N VAL A 207 -19.25 15.70 -5.22
CA VAL A 207 -19.24 15.26 -3.81
C VAL A 207 -20.44 15.86 -3.06
N GLU A 208 -20.67 17.16 -3.19
CA GLU A 208 -21.80 17.87 -2.58
C GLU A 208 -23.15 17.29 -3.02
N GLN A 209 -23.35 17.07 -4.33
CA GLN A 209 -24.57 16.46 -4.86
C GLN A 209 -24.75 15.03 -4.35
N THR A 210 -23.67 14.24 -4.31
CA THR A 210 -23.70 12.86 -3.82
C THR A 210 -24.22 12.78 -2.38
N PHE A 211 -23.68 13.62 -1.49
CA PHE A 211 -24.09 13.62 -0.08
C PHE A 211 -25.44 14.29 0.14
N LYS A 212 -25.77 15.34 -0.61
CA LYS A 212 -27.10 15.98 -0.57
C LYS A 212 -28.22 15.03 -0.99
N GLU A 213 -28.04 14.31 -2.09
CA GLU A 213 -29.03 13.36 -2.61
C GLU A 213 -29.02 12.02 -1.89
N GLY A 214 -27.93 11.69 -1.17
CA GLY A 214 -27.73 10.37 -0.57
C GLY A 214 -27.62 9.27 -1.61
N LYS A 215 -27.17 9.61 -2.83
CA LYS A 215 -26.97 8.69 -3.96
C LYS A 215 -25.67 9.06 -4.66
N ILE A 216 -24.97 8.06 -5.19
CA ILE A 216 -23.70 8.29 -5.85
C ILE A 216 -23.94 9.00 -7.18
N VAL A 217 -23.39 10.20 -7.32
CA VAL A 217 -23.34 10.93 -8.58
C VAL A 217 -22.04 10.55 -9.30
N GLU A 218 -22.15 10.11 -10.56
CA GLU A 218 -20.95 9.72 -11.31
C GLU A 218 -20.08 10.95 -11.64
N PRO A 219 -18.78 10.91 -11.34
CA PRO A 219 -17.89 12.02 -11.68
C PRO A 219 -17.75 12.18 -13.19
N PRO A 220 -17.67 13.42 -13.71
CA PRO A 220 -17.40 13.64 -15.12
C PRO A 220 -16.01 13.08 -15.50
N THR A 221 -15.91 12.59 -16.72
CA THR A 221 -14.62 12.21 -17.32
C THR A 221 -13.86 13.48 -17.70
N LEU A 222 -13.09 14.00 -16.76
CA LEU A 222 -12.20 15.13 -17.03
C LEU A 222 -10.99 14.61 -17.83
N GLN A 223 -10.81 15.11 -19.04
CA GLN A 223 -9.58 14.83 -19.78
C GLN A 223 -8.40 15.38 -18.97
N SER A 224 -7.47 14.51 -18.59
CA SER A 224 -6.21 14.99 -18.04
C SER A 224 -5.47 15.70 -19.17
N GLU A 225 -5.22 17.00 -19.05
CA GLU A 225 -4.26 17.67 -19.94
C GLU A 225 -2.97 16.85 -19.91
N ALA A 226 -2.64 16.25 -21.05
CA ALA A 226 -1.47 15.41 -21.16
C ALA A 226 -0.27 16.28 -20.78
N PRO A 227 0.54 15.89 -19.76
CA PRO A 227 1.75 16.63 -19.47
C PRO A 227 2.59 16.61 -20.76
N ALA A 228 2.94 17.78 -21.27
CA ALA A 228 3.78 17.93 -22.45
C ALA A 228 4.94 16.93 -22.35
N ALA A 229 5.05 16.06 -23.36
CA ALA A 229 6.03 14.99 -23.35
C ALA A 229 7.41 15.60 -23.17
N LYS A 230 8.01 15.41 -21.98
CA LYS A 230 9.40 15.83 -21.76
C LYS A 230 10.25 15.07 -22.78
N PRO A 231 11.08 15.76 -23.59
CA PRO A 231 11.90 15.11 -24.60
C PRO A 231 12.72 14.01 -23.92
N ARG A 232 12.65 12.80 -24.48
CA ARG A 232 13.42 11.65 -24.00
C ARG A 232 14.90 12.02 -24.10
N LYS A 233 15.61 12.12 -22.96
CA LYS A 233 17.07 12.21 -22.98
C LYS A 233 17.61 10.95 -23.67
N PRO A 234 18.54 11.08 -24.64
CA PRO A 234 19.12 9.93 -25.30
C PRO A 234 19.81 9.04 -24.26
N ARG A 235 19.57 7.72 -24.33
CA ARG A 235 20.32 6.73 -23.57
C ARG A 235 21.75 6.75 -24.11
N THR A 236 22.70 7.23 -23.32
CA THR A 236 24.12 6.99 -23.57
C THR A 236 24.36 5.48 -23.49
N LYS A 237 25.02 4.93 -24.51
CA LYS A 237 25.46 3.53 -24.56
C LYS A 237 26.57 3.28 -23.54
#